data_AF-A0AA37MPL3-F1
#
_entry.id   AF-A0AA37MPL3-F1
#
_cell.length_a   1.000
_cell.length_b   1.000
_cell.length_c   1.000
_cell.angle_alpha   90.00
_cell.angle_beta   90.00
_cell.angle_gamma   90.00
#
_symmetry.space_group_name_H-M   'P 1'
#
loop_
_entity.id
_entity.type
_entity.pdbx_description
1 polymer ?
#
loop_
_entity_poly.entity_id
_entity_poly.type
_entity_poly.pdbx_seq_one_letter_code
_entity_poly.pdbx_strand_id
1 'polypeptide(L)'
;MHRASIAIRTFFALCLLGATFNHLAAIFQHGLLWDYGYGAAISPASKVYWDTLAFLDPLGAMLLFLKPRAGLWLTVLIIVSDVLHNTYYVAMHDQWSAPFYLAQAGFLVVVLCFAPVAMRGLSSRRPATRSAA
;
A
#
# COMPACT_ATOMS: atom_id res chain seq x y z
N MET A 1 -0.96 -23.68 -3.76
CA MET A 1 -0.79 -22.21 -3.93
C MET A 1 -1.82 -21.36 -3.17
N HIS A 2 -3.01 -21.88 -2.82
CA HIS A 2 -4.05 -21.09 -2.14
C HIS A 2 -3.62 -20.55 -0.76
N ARG A 3 -3.02 -21.41 0.10
CA ARG A 3 -2.49 -21.00 1.41
C ARG A 3 -1.44 -19.89 1.29
N ALA A 4 -0.52 -20.02 0.32
CA ALA A 4 0.48 -18.99 0.03
C ALA A 4 -0.17 -17.66 -0.41
N SER A 5 -1.20 -17.69 -1.27
CA SER A 5 -1.93 -16.48 -1.67
C SER A 5 -2.65 -15.81 -0.50
N ILE A 6 -3.22 -16.57 0.45
CA ILE A 6 -3.76 -15.99 1.69
C ILE A 6 -2.64 -15.35 2.51
N ALA A 7 -1.55 -16.07 2.78
CA ALA A 7 -0.44 -15.57 3.58
C ALA A 7 0.16 -14.27 3.01
N ILE A 8 0.39 -14.21 1.70
CA ILE A 8 0.89 -13.00 1.03
C ILE A 8 -0.08 -11.83 1.20
N ARG A 9 -1.39 -12.06 0.98
CA ARG A 9 -2.41 -11.01 1.13
C ARG A 9 -2.56 -10.56 2.58
N THR A 10 -2.43 -11.46 3.54
CA THR A 10 -2.38 -11.12 4.96
C THR A 10 -1.17 -10.25 5.28
N PHE A 11 0.01 -10.60 4.77
CA PHE A 11 1.20 -9.77 4.94
C PHE A 11 1.00 -8.37 4.34
N PHE A 12 0.51 -8.26 3.10
CA PHE A 12 0.22 -6.96 2.48
C PHE A 12 -0.80 -6.14 3.29
N ALA A 13 -1.86 -6.79 3.78
CA ALA A 13 -2.87 -6.11 4.59
C ALA A 13 -2.28 -5.58 5.91
N LEU A 14 -1.41 -6.34 6.57
CA LEU A 14 -0.75 -5.89 7.79
C LEU A 14 0.16 -4.68 7.54
N CYS A 15 0.91 -4.67 6.42
CA CYS A 15 1.72 -3.52 6.02
C CYS A 15 0.86 -2.27 5.75
N LEU A 16 -0.23 -2.41 4.99
CA LEU A 16 -1.15 -1.31 4.71
C LEU A 16 -1.80 -0.78 5.99
N LEU A 17 -2.23 -1.65 6.91
CA LEU A 17 -2.79 -1.23 8.20
C LEU A 17 -1.76 -0.53 9.09
N GLY A 18 -0.49 -0.96 9.05
CA GLY A 18 0.61 -0.26 9.72
C GLY A 18 0.81 1.16 9.15
N ALA A 19 0.76 1.31 7.82
CA ALA A 19 0.82 2.63 7.17
C ALA A 19 -0.40 3.49 7.52
N THR A 20 -1.60 2.90 7.53
CA THR A 20 -2.85 3.56 7.98
C THR A 20 -2.69 4.13 9.39
N PHE A 21 -2.14 3.34 10.32
CA PHE A 21 -1.91 3.79 11.69
C PHE A 21 -1.00 5.02 11.74
N ASN A 22 0.09 5.03 10.95
CA ASN A 22 1.00 6.18 10.87
C ASN A 22 0.29 7.43 10.32
N HIS A 23 -0.49 7.30 9.25
CA HIS A 23 -1.24 8.42 8.67
C HIS A 23 -2.29 8.96 9.65
N LEU A 24 -3.06 8.07 10.28
CA LEU A 24 -4.05 8.48 11.28
C LEU A 24 -3.38 9.13 12.50
N ALA A 25 -2.27 8.58 12.99
CA ALA A 25 -1.52 9.18 14.10
C ALA A 25 -1.05 10.61 13.75
N ALA A 26 -0.53 10.82 12.54
CA ALA A 26 -0.15 12.15 12.06
C ALA A 26 -1.35 13.10 11.99
N ILE A 27 -2.48 12.65 11.42
CA ILE A 27 -3.72 13.44 11.35
C ILE A 27 -4.24 13.78 12.75
N PHE A 28 -4.20 12.86 13.70
CA PHE A 28 -4.63 13.13 15.08
C PHE A 28 -3.71 14.11 15.81
N GLN A 29 -2.40 14.05 15.57
CA GLN A 29 -1.41 14.90 16.24
C GLN A 29 -1.33 16.30 15.65
N HIS A 30 -1.49 16.42 14.33
CA HIS A 30 -1.20 17.66 13.60
C HIS A 30 -2.38 18.24 12.83
N GLY A 31 -3.48 17.48 12.74
CA GLY A 31 -4.64 17.83 11.92
C GLY A 31 -4.51 17.37 10.46
N LEU A 32 -5.61 17.50 9.71
CA LEU A 32 -5.62 17.29 8.27
C LEU A 32 -4.76 18.36 7.57
N LEU A 33 -4.22 18.00 6.41
CA LEU A 33 -3.39 18.85 5.57
C LEU A 33 -2.16 19.43 6.28
N TRP A 34 -1.63 18.67 7.23
CA TRP A 34 -0.34 18.96 7.85
C TRP A 34 0.77 19.00 6.77
N ASP A 35 1.86 19.71 7.03
CA ASP A 35 3.00 19.83 6.12
C ASP A 35 4.04 18.72 6.30
N TYR A 36 3.81 17.83 7.27
CA TYR A 36 4.67 16.71 7.64
C TYR A 36 6.12 17.11 7.90
N GLY A 37 6.33 18.34 8.41
CA GLY A 37 7.63 18.88 8.77
C GLY A 37 8.41 19.49 7.61
N TYR A 38 7.84 19.54 6.40
CA TYR A 38 8.48 20.13 5.22
C TYR A 38 8.16 21.62 5.02
N GLY A 39 7.30 22.21 5.85
CA GLY A 39 7.00 23.65 5.82
C GLY A 39 6.51 24.14 4.46
N ALA A 40 7.14 25.19 3.92
CA ALA A 40 6.78 25.74 2.61
C ALA A 40 7.23 24.88 1.41
N ALA A 41 8.06 23.85 1.63
CA ALA A 41 8.56 22.98 0.56
C ALA A 41 7.50 21.98 0.06
N ILE A 42 6.41 21.79 0.81
CA ILE A 42 5.37 20.83 0.43
C ILE A 42 4.25 21.46 -0.39
N SER A 43 3.91 20.81 -1.50
CA SER A 43 2.77 21.23 -2.30
C SER A 43 1.44 20.87 -1.63
N PRO A 44 0.37 21.68 -1.81
CA PRO A 44 -0.97 21.33 -1.32
C PRO A 44 -1.46 19.96 -1.81
N ALA A 45 -1.10 19.56 -3.03
CA ALA A 45 -1.41 18.25 -3.58
C ALA A 45 -0.80 17.10 -2.77
N SER A 46 0.39 17.29 -2.21
CA SER A 46 1.08 16.26 -1.41
C SER A 46 0.43 16.09 -0.03
N LYS A 47 -0.02 17.19 0.56
CA LYS A 47 -0.80 17.16 1.81
C LYS A 47 -2.10 16.36 1.63
N VAL A 48 -2.84 16.63 0.56
CA VAL A 48 -4.06 15.88 0.21
C VAL A 48 -3.73 14.41 -0.08
N TYR A 49 -2.63 14.16 -0.79
CA TYR A 49 -2.19 12.80 -1.12
C TYR A 49 -1.97 11.96 0.15
N TRP A 50 -1.20 12.46 1.12
CA TRP A 50 -0.95 11.72 2.35
C TRP A 50 -2.21 11.51 3.20
N ASP A 51 -3.10 12.50 3.30
CA ASP A 51 -4.38 12.31 4.00
C ASP A 51 -5.25 11.26 3.29
N THR A 52 -5.19 11.20 1.96
CA THR A 52 -5.92 10.21 1.15
C THR A 52 -5.41 8.78 1.43
N LEU A 53 -4.12 8.59 1.72
CA LEU A 53 -3.56 7.28 2.07
C LEU A 53 -4.18 6.71 3.35
N ALA A 54 -4.55 7.56 4.32
CA ALA A 54 -5.27 7.14 5.53
C ALA A 54 -6.61 6.44 5.22
N PHE A 55 -7.17 6.66 4.02
CA PHE A 55 -8.36 5.99 3.53
C PHE A 55 -8.07 4.86 2.52
N LEU A 56 -7.10 5.06 1.61
CA LEU A 56 -6.79 4.06 0.59
C LEU A 56 -6.14 2.81 1.16
N ASP A 57 -5.27 2.95 2.17
CA ASP A 57 -4.61 1.81 2.81
C ASP A 57 -5.58 0.82 3.45
N PRO A 58 -6.52 1.23 4.34
CA PRO A 58 -7.48 0.29 4.93
C PRO A 58 -8.45 -0.24 3.88
N LEU A 59 -8.79 0.54 2.85
CA LEU A 59 -9.58 0.07 1.72
C LEU A 59 -8.84 -1.03 0.94
N GLY A 60 -7.55 -0.86 0.67
CA GLY A 60 -6.67 -1.85 0.07
C GLY A 60 -6.61 -3.12 0.91
N ALA A 61 -6.36 -2.99 2.21
CA ALA A 61 -6.34 -4.09 3.16
C ALA A 61 -7.66 -4.89 3.16
N MET A 62 -8.80 -4.20 3.16
CA MET A 62 -10.12 -4.83 3.10
C MET A 62 -10.36 -5.54 1.75
N LEU A 63 -10.04 -4.88 0.64
CA LEU A 63 -10.24 -5.43 -0.70
C LEU A 63 -9.36 -6.65 -0.97
N LEU A 64 -8.20 -6.79 -0.34
CA LEU A 64 -7.37 -8.00 -0.43
C LEU A 64 -8.14 -9.26 -0.03
N PHE A 65 -9.18 -9.15 0.79
CA PHE A 65 -10.02 -10.29 1.19
C PHE A 65 -11.38 -10.31 0.49
N LEU A 66 -12.05 -9.15 0.38
CA LEU A 66 -13.40 -9.07 -0.23
C LEU A 66 -13.38 -9.24 -1.75
N LYS A 67 -12.43 -8.58 -2.42
CA LYS A 67 -12.26 -8.61 -3.88
C LYS A 67 -10.76 -8.75 -4.21
N PRO A 68 -10.16 -9.93 -3.99
CA PRO A 68 -8.69 -10.06 -3.90
C PRO A 68 -7.90 -9.56 -5.12
N ARG A 69 -8.47 -9.65 -6.33
CA ARG A 69 -7.84 -9.09 -7.54
C ARG A 69 -7.80 -7.56 -7.51
N ALA A 70 -8.91 -6.92 -7.14
CA ALA A 70 -8.97 -5.47 -6.99
C ALA A 70 -8.08 -5.01 -5.84
N GLY A 71 -8.07 -5.75 -4.72
CA GLY A 71 -7.18 -5.47 -3.60
C GLY A 71 -5.70 -5.50 -4.00
N LEU A 72 -5.25 -6.54 -4.71
CA LEU A 72 -3.87 -6.65 -5.17
C LEU A 72 -3.47 -5.51 -6.12
N TRP A 73 -4.33 -5.16 -7.08
CA TRP A 73 -4.09 -4.01 -7.97
C TRP A 73 -4.03 -2.70 -7.20
N LEU A 74 -4.95 -2.47 -6.27
CA LEU A 74 -4.95 -1.26 -5.44
C LEU A 74 -3.70 -1.20 -4.56
N THR A 75 -3.28 -2.30 -3.94
CA THR A 75 -2.02 -2.36 -3.18
C THR A 75 -0.81 -1.97 -4.03
N VAL A 76 -0.71 -2.49 -5.26
CA VAL A 76 0.36 -2.13 -6.20
C VAL A 76 0.33 -0.64 -6.52
N LEU A 77 -0.86 -0.08 -6.82
CA LEU A 77 -1.00 1.34 -7.15
C LEU A 77 -0.62 2.23 -5.97
N ILE A 78 -1.10 1.90 -4.76
CA ILE A 78 -0.76 2.61 -3.52
C ILE A 78 0.77 2.64 -3.37
N ILE A 79 1.41 1.47 -3.27
CA ILE A 79 2.82 1.41 -2.90
C ILE A 79 3.76 1.97 -3.98
N VAL A 80 3.41 1.82 -5.26
CA VAL A 80 4.16 2.46 -6.36
C VAL A 80 4.03 3.97 -6.28
N SER A 81 2.81 4.48 -6.09
CA SER A 81 2.59 5.93 -5.98
C SER A 81 3.29 6.52 -4.75
N ASP A 82 3.26 5.80 -3.62
CA ASP A 82 3.80 6.27 -2.35
C ASP A 82 5.33 6.35 -2.39
N VAL A 83 5.98 5.29 -2.89
CA VAL A 83 7.44 5.30 -3.08
C VAL A 83 7.87 6.37 -4.07
N LEU A 84 7.16 6.55 -5.19
CA LEU A 84 7.49 7.61 -6.15
C LEU A 84 7.34 9.00 -5.52
N HIS A 85 6.23 9.23 -4.82
CA HIS A 85 5.94 10.49 -4.15
C HIS A 85 7.00 10.82 -3.09
N ASN A 86 7.32 9.85 -2.22
CA ASN A 86 8.28 10.05 -1.15
C ASN A 86 9.73 10.08 -1.65
N THR A 87 10.06 9.41 -2.76
CA THR A 87 11.40 9.51 -3.37
C THR A 87 11.73 10.94 -3.77
N TYR A 88 10.74 11.70 -4.26
CA TYR A 88 10.94 13.12 -4.58
C TYR A 88 11.36 13.93 -3.34
N TYR A 89 10.64 13.79 -2.22
CA TYR A 89 10.97 14.51 -0.98
C TYR A 89 12.28 14.00 -0.35
N VAL A 90 12.51 12.69 -0.38
CA VAL A 90 13.76 12.10 0.11
C VAL A 90 14.98 12.63 -0.66
N ALA A 91 14.87 12.76 -1.98
CA ALA A 91 15.94 13.32 -2.79
C ALA A 91 16.19 14.82 -2.50
N MET A 92 15.12 15.59 -2.25
CA MET A 92 15.23 17.02 -1.94
C MET A 92 15.80 17.30 -0.55
N HIS A 93 15.64 16.36 0.39
CA HIS A 93 16.01 16.55 1.81
C HIS A 93 17.13 15.61 2.29
N ASP A 94 17.76 14.85 1.38
CA ASP A 94 18.83 13.88 1.66
C ASP A 94 18.47 12.82 2.73
N GLN A 95 17.25 12.29 2.65
CA GLN A 95 16.67 11.37 3.64
C GLN A 95 16.73 9.90 3.22
N TRP A 96 17.72 9.50 2.41
CA TRP A 96 17.76 8.17 1.77
C TRP A 96 17.79 7.00 2.76
N SER A 97 18.36 7.21 3.95
CA SER A 97 18.42 6.21 5.02
C SER A 97 17.27 6.31 6.01
N ALA A 98 16.26 7.16 5.76
CA ALA A 98 15.16 7.35 6.68
C ALA A 98 14.35 6.04 6.81
N PRO A 99 14.06 5.58 8.05
CA PRO A 99 13.36 4.31 8.26
C PRO A 99 12.00 4.23 7.54
N PHE A 100 11.26 5.33 7.48
CA PHE A 100 9.98 5.39 6.78
C PHE A 100 10.13 5.11 5.27
N TYR A 101 11.21 5.61 4.65
CA TYR A 101 11.50 5.41 3.24
C TYR A 101 11.96 3.99 2.93
N LEU A 102 12.87 3.47 3.75
CA LEU A 102 13.35 2.09 3.60
C LEU A 102 12.21 1.07 3.77
N ALA A 103 11.29 1.31 4.70
CA ALA A 103 10.14 0.45 4.92
C ALA A 103 9.20 0.38 3.70
N GLN A 104 8.83 1.52 3.12
CA GLN A 104 7.98 1.55 1.91
C GLN A 104 8.72 0.98 0.68
N ALA A 105 10.01 1.26 0.50
CA ALA A 105 10.79 0.70 -0.61
C ALA A 105 10.92 -0.82 -0.48
N GLY A 106 11.17 -1.33 0.73
CA GLY A 106 11.16 -2.77 1.02
C GLY A 106 9.79 -3.39 0.75
N PHE A 107 8.71 -2.72 1.18
CA PHE A 107 7.35 -3.19 0.92
C PHE A 107 7.03 -3.21 -0.59
N LEU A 108 7.45 -2.20 -1.36
CA LEU A 108 7.34 -2.18 -2.82
C LEU A 108 7.99 -3.42 -3.44
N VAL A 109 9.23 -3.72 -3.08
CA VAL A 109 9.95 -4.90 -3.59
C VAL A 109 9.16 -6.17 -3.29
N VAL A 110 8.68 -6.32 -2.05
CA VAL A 110 7.86 -7.46 -1.64
C VAL A 110 6.56 -7.53 -2.45
N VAL A 111 5.86 -6.41 -2.65
CA VAL A 111 4.63 -6.39 -3.46
C VAL A 111 4.90 -6.80 -4.91
N LEU A 112 5.93 -6.25 -5.55
CA LEU A 112 6.26 -6.57 -6.95
C LEU A 112 6.65 -8.05 -7.12
N CYS A 113 7.40 -8.62 -6.18
CA CYS A 113 7.78 -10.03 -6.24
C CYS A 113 6.61 -10.98 -5.97
N PHE A 114 5.74 -10.67 -5.00
CA PHE A 114 4.75 -11.63 -4.51
C PHE A 114 3.32 -11.40 -5.03
N ALA A 115 2.99 -10.23 -5.56
CA ALA A 115 1.67 -9.98 -6.17
C ALA A 115 1.33 -10.96 -7.32
N PRO A 116 2.25 -11.30 -8.25
CA PRO A 116 1.96 -12.31 -9.28
C PRO A 116 1.65 -13.69 -8.70
N VAL A 117 2.34 -14.08 -7.63
CA VAL A 117 2.12 -15.36 -6.92
C VAL A 117 0.74 -15.36 -6.24
N ALA A 118 0.40 -14.26 -5.56
CA ALA A 118 -0.90 -14.09 -4.94
C ALA A 118 -2.04 -14.16 -5.98
N MET A 119 -1.86 -13.50 -7.15
CA MET A 119 -2.81 -13.52 -8.27
C MET A 119 -3.03 -14.92 -8.84
N ARG A 120 -1.95 -15.70 -9.05
CA ARG A 120 -2.05 -17.09 -9.52
C ARG A 120 -2.85 -17.97 -8.56
N GLY A 121 -2.65 -17.79 -7.25
CA GLY A 121 -3.40 -18.53 -6.23
C GLY A 121 -4.90 -18.22 -6.16
N LEU A 122 -5.36 -17.11 -6.75
CA LEU A 122 -6.79 -16.79 -6.91
C LEU A 122 -7.42 -17.60 -8.07
N SER A 123 -6.67 -17.83 -9.15
CA SER A 123 -7.15 -18.57 -10.32
C SER A 123 -7.36 -20.06 -10.02
N SER A 124 -6.57 -20.63 -9.11
CA SER A 124 -6.73 -22.03 -8.66
C SER A 124 -8.03 -22.31 -7.91
N ARG A 125 -8.83 -21.28 -7.57
CA ARG A 125 -10.10 -21.40 -6.83
C ARG A 125 -11.33 -21.38 -7.76
N ARG A 126 -11.16 -21.30 -9.09
CA ARG A 126 -12.32 -21.43 -10.00
C ARG A 126 -12.84 -22.86 -9.90
N PRO A 127 -14.10 -23.11 -9.50
CA PRO A 127 -14.68 -24.44 -9.56
C PRO A 127 -14.58 -24.93 -11.01
N ALA A 128 -14.35 -26.22 -11.19
CA ALA A 128 -14.51 -26.88 -12.47
C ALA A 128 -16.00 -26.89 -12.87
N THR A 129 -16.56 -25.74 -13.23
CA THR A 129 -17.85 -25.65 -13.91
C THR A 129 -17.58 -25.63 -15.40
N ARG A 130 -17.30 -26.81 -15.96
CA ARG A 130 -17.50 -27.17 -17.36
C ARG A 130 -17.19 -28.66 -17.52
N SER A 131 -18.17 -29.50 -17.25
CA SER A 131 -18.53 -30.65 -18.09
C SER A 131 -19.68 -31.39 -17.41
N ALA A 132 -20.91 -31.01 -17.73
CA ALA A 132 -22.07 -31.88 -17.59
C ALA A 132 -23.10 -31.44 -18.63
N ALA A 133 -23.20 -32.27 -19.66
CA ALA A 133 -24.24 -32.41 -20.68
C ALA A 133 -24.64 -31.15 -21.47
#